data_AF-D9X6F8-F1
#
_entry.id   AF-D9X6F8-F1
#
_cell.length_a   1.000
_cell.length_b   1.000
_cell.length_c   1.000
_cell.angle_alpha   90.00
_cell.angle_beta   90.00
_cell.angle_gamma   90.00
#
_symmetry.space_group_name_H-M   'P 1'
#
loop_
_entity.id
_entity.type
_entity.pdbx_description
1 polymer ?
#
loop_
_entity_poly.entity_id
_entity_poly.type
_entity_poly.pdbx_seq_one_letter_code
_entity_poly.pdbx_strand_id
1 'polypeptide(L)'
;MNSIRVRLGVLGLALLTGLTTPTTASANERAPSPTVEEQRLDKAVPREILRRSGFDAVAPGLARELDTARSYAQARRAIAREGARLWQRAVDRAQGRGPAGGDLSRDDDRPLYWARLGMTREVRAWEPAFDLTDRQRTALLDELERTSRGQTAIRYPHGRGLKRILVTGFDPFTLDRDIRISNPSGATALALDGTVIETADGPAR
;
A
#
# COMPACT_ATOMS: atom_id res chain seq x y z
N MET A 1 8.86 89.28 -37.64
CA MET A 1 8.77 88.22 -38.67
C MET A 1 10.08 87.47 -38.70
N ASN A 2 10.00 86.13 -38.67
CA ASN A 2 11.03 85.12 -38.96
C ASN A 2 12.22 85.01 -37.97
N SER A 3 12.81 83.86 -37.65
CA SER A 3 12.47 82.42 -37.76
C SER A 3 13.52 81.66 -36.93
N ILE A 4 13.10 80.50 -36.41
CA ILE A 4 13.78 79.49 -35.58
C ILE A 4 15.12 78.98 -36.13
N ARG A 5 16.08 78.59 -35.25
CA ARG A 5 16.85 77.31 -35.32
C ARG A 5 17.27 76.78 -33.93
N VAL A 6 17.29 75.45 -33.82
CA VAL A 6 17.35 74.57 -32.64
C VAL A 6 18.64 73.71 -32.68
N ARG A 7 18.97 73.07 -31.52
CA ARG A 7 19.82 71.87 -31.25
C ARG A 7 21.14 72.23 -30.55
N LEU A 8 21.62 71.53 -29.52
CA LEU A 8 21.72 70.09 -29.27
C LEU A 8 21.50 69.76 -27.78
N GLY A 9 20.72 68.71 -27.49
CA GLY A 9 20.71 68.03 -26.18
C GLY A 9 21.17 66.58 -26.39
N VAL A 10 22.20 66.17 -25.64
CA VAL A 10 22.86 64.86 -25.70
C VAL A 10 22.81 64.23 -24.31
N LEU A 11 22.77 62.89 -24.29
CA LEU A 11 23.00 61.95 -23.17
C LEU A 11 21.84 61.78 -22.16
N GLY A 12 21.43 60.58 -21.75
CA GLY A 12 21.95 59.24 -22.02
C GLY A 12 20.94 58.16 -21.63
N LEU A 13 20.93 57.06 -22.39
CA LEU A 13 20.12 55.88 -22.15
C LEU A 13 20.99 54.85 -21.42
N ALA A 14 20.77 54.63 -20.13
CA ALA A 14 21.45 53.58 -19.36
C ALA A 14 20.67 52.26 -19.52
N LEU A 15 21.21 51.32 -20.30
CA LEU A 15 20.75 49.93 -20.31
C LEU A 15 21.32 49.20 -19.09
N LEU A 16 20.45 48.84 -18.15
CA LEU A 16 20.77 47.90 -17.06
C LEU A 16 20.51 46.47 -17.56
N THR A 17 21.57 45.78 -17.97
CA THR A 17 21.54 44.34 -18.21
C THR A 17 21.56 43.59 -16.88
N GLY A 18 20.39 43.16 -16.41
CA GLY A 18 20.29 42.25 -15.26
C GLY A 18 20.74 40.84 -15.66
N LEU A 19 21.85 40.38 -15.09
CA LEU A 19 22.27 38.98 -15.16
C LEU A 19 21.35 38.17 -14.26
N THR A 20 20.37 37.47 -14.84
CA THR A 20 19.59 36.45 -14.13
C THR A 20 20.39 35.16 -14.10
N THR A 21 20.99 34.84 -12.95
CA THR A 21 21.54 33.50 -12.70
C THR A 21 20.37 32.53 -12.57
N PRO A 22 20.29 31.45 -13.37
CA PRO A 22 19.27 30.44 -13.19
C PRO A 22 19.52 29.72 -11.85
N THR A 23 18.62 29.93 -10.89
CA THR A 23 18.55 29.10 -9.68
C THR A 23 18.15 27.69 -10.12
N THR A 24 19.11 26.76 -10.18
CA THR A 24 18.79 25.33 -10.24
C THR A 24 18.16 24.95 -8.91
N ALA A 25 16.83 24.85 -8.89
CA ALA A 25 16.11 24.23 -7.78
C ALA A 25 16.52 22.75 -7.73
N SER A 26 17.46 22.40 -6.85
CA SER A 26 17.69 21.02 -6.47
C SER A 26 16.49 20.56 -5.65
N ALA A 27 15.49 20.01 -6.34
CA ALA A 27 14.46 19.19 -5.70
C ALA A 27 15.14 17.93 -5.18
N ASN A 28 15.66 17.98 -3.96
CA ASN A 28 15.90 16.79 -3.18
C ASN A 28 14.50 16.25 -2.83
N GLU A 29 13.89 15.49 -3.74
CA GLU A 29 12.68 14.74 -3.46
C GLU A 29 13.03 13.69 -2.41
N ARG A 30 12.89 14.09 -1.15
CA ARG A 30 13.09 13.20 -0.01
C ARG A 30 11.92 12.22 -0.01
N ALA A 31 12.23 10.93 0.11
CA ALA A 31 11.22 9.89 0.31
C ALA A 31 10.16 10.37 1.33
N PRO A 32 8.87 10.12 1.07
CA PRO A 32 7.79 10.66 1.89
C PRO A 32 7.93 10.17 3.33
N SER A 33 7.75 11.08 4.29
CA SER A 33 7.75 10.74 5.70
C SER A 33 6.67 9.68 6.00
N PRO A 34 6.96 8.67 6.84
CA PRO A 34 5.98 7.66 7.21
C PRO A 34 4.74 8.26 7.88
N THR A 35 3.57 7.71 7.58
CA THR A 35 2.31 8.08 8.24
C THR A 35 2.32 7.66 9.72
N VAL A 36 1.42 8.23 10.54
CA VAL A 36 1.26 7.83 11.96
C VAL A 36 1.01 6.33 12.09
N GLU A 37 0.24 5.76 11.17
CA GLU A 37 -0.04 4.33 11.14
C GLU A 37 1.23 3.52 10.84
N GLU A 38 1.97 3.89 9.79
CA GLU A 38 3.23 3.24 9.40
C GLU A 38 4.30 3.33 10.50
N GLN A 39 4.36 4.44 11.24
CA GLN A 39 5.26 4.59 12.39
C GLN A 39 5.00 3.55 13.50
N ARG A 40 3.78 2.98 13.57
CA ARG A 40 3.47 1.93 14.55
C ARG A 40 4.25 0.64 14.27
N LEU A 41 4.66 0.38 13.02
CA LEU A 41 5.49 -0.78 12.66
C LEU A 41 6.83 -0.80 13.41
N ASP A 42 7.29 0.34 13.90
CA ASP A 42 8.55 0.43 14.65
C ASP A 42 8.41 0.09 16.13
N LYS A 43 7.19 -0.09 16.62
CA LYS A 43 6.92 -0.52 18.00
C LYS A 43 7.15 -2.02 18.17
N ALA A 44 7.43 -2.44 19.41
CA ALA A 44 7.71 -3.84 19.71
C ALA A 44 6.54 -4.79 19.39
N VAL A 45 5.29 -4.36 19.61
CA VAL A 45 4.11 -5.21 19.43
C VAL A 45 3.90 -5.66 17.97
N PRO A 46 3.85 -4.78 16.95
CA PRO A 46 3.72 -5.22 15.57
C PRO A 46 4.89 -6.09 15.11
N ARG A 47 6.14 -5.74 15.49
CA ARG A 47 7.34 -6.52 15.16
C ARG A 47 7.24 -7.94 15.71
N GLU A 48 6.82 -8.09 16.95
CA GLU A 48 6.69 -9.40 17.59
C GLU A 48 5.52 -10.22 17.01
N ILE A 49 4.40 -9.57 16.67
CA ILE A 49 3.28 -10.23 15.98
C ILE A 49 3.74 -10.75 14.61
N LEU A 50 4.43 -9.93 13.82
CA LEU A 50 4.94 -10.32 12.51
C LEU A 50 5.93 -11.48 12.61
N ARG A 51 6.87 -11.41 13.55
CA ARG A 51 7.87 -12.47 13.79
C ARG A 51 7.21 -13.78 14.22
N ARG A 52 6.33 -13.75 15.22
CA ARG A 52 5.66 -14.96 15.74
C ARG A 52 4.66 -15.56 14.76
N SER A 53 4.02 -14.75 13.92
CA SER A 53 3.13 -15.25 12.86
C SER A 53 3.88 -15.73 11.60
N GLY A 54 5.16 -15.37 11.47
CA GLY A 54 5.99 -15.60 10.28
C GLY A 54 5.75 -14.59 9.14
N PHE A 55 4.94 -13.55 9.36
CA PHE A 55 4.59 -12.56 8.35
C PHE A 55 5.65 -11.44 8.20
N ASP A 56 6.70 -11.46 9.02
CA ASP A 56 7.85 -10.54 8.99
C ASP A 56 8.60 -10.53 7.64
N ALA A 57 8.61 -11.64 6.90
CA ALA A 57 9.24 -11.72 5.59
C ALA A 57 8.40 -11.10 4.44
N VAL A 58 7.15 -10.72 4.67
CA VAL A 58 6.23 -10.28 3.59
C VAL A 58 6.65 -8.94 2.98
N ALA A 59 6.82 -7.90 3.80
CA ALA A 59 7.21 -6.58 3.30
C ALA A 59 8.64 -6.58 2.68
N PRO A 60 9.67 -7.20 3.30
CA PRO A 60 10.98 -7.38 2.65
C PRO A 60 10.93 -8.21 1.37
N GLY A 61 9.98 -9.14 1.25
CA GLY A 61 9.72 -9.86 0.01
C GLY A 61 9.25 -8.94 -1.12
N LEU A 62 8.25 -8.11 -0.85
CA LEU A 62 7.77 -7.13 -1.83
C LEU A 62 8.86 -6.13 -2.23
N ALA A 63 9.62 -5.60 -1.25
CA ALA A 63 10.70 -4.65 -1.54
C ALA A 63 11.70 -5.22 -2.57
N ARG A 64 12.14 -6.46 -2.38
CA ARG A 64 13.03 -7.15 -3.34
C ARG A 64 12.40 -7.30 -4.73
N GLU A 65 11.11 -7.62 -4.80
CA GLU A 65 10.41 -7.73 -6.09
C GLU A 65 10.36 -6.35 -6.79
N LEU A 66 10.10 -5.28 -6.05
CA LEU A 66 10.11 -3.91 -6.57
C LEU A 66 11.50 -3.47 -7.04
N ASP A 67 12.57 -3.84 -6.34
CA ASP A 67 13.95 -3.56 -6.74
C ASP A 67 14.33 -4.22 -8.08
N THR A 68 13.67 -5.33 -8.43
CA THR A 68 13.86 -6.00 -9.73
C THR A 68 12.98 -5.46 -10.84
N ALA A 69 11.96 -4.65 -10.52
CA ALA A 69 11.09 -4.07 -11.53
C ALA A 69 11.85 -3.05 -12.39
N ARG A 70 11.68 -3.13 -13.70
CA ARG A 70 12.27 -2.22 -14.70
C ARG A 70 11.20 -1.38 -15.41
N SER A 71 9.94 -1.52 -15.02
CA SER A 71 8.82 -0.77 -15.57
C SER A 71 7.63 -0.74 -14.61
N TYR A 72 6.77 0.26 -14.77
CA TYR A 72 5.51 0.37 -14.04
C TYR A 72 4.65 -0.90 -14.16
N ALA A 73 4.58 -1.49 -15.36
CA ALA A 73 3.79 -2.69 -15.59
C ALA A 73 4.34 -3.91 -14.82
N GLN A 74 5.66 -4.04 -14.69
CA GLN A 74 6.27 -5.09 -13.86
C GLN A 74 5.99 -4.85 -12.38
N ALA A 75 6.17 -3.61 -11.89
CA ALA A 75 5.90 -3.25 -10.50
C ALA A 75 4.43 -3.52 -10.12
N ARG A 76 3.48 -3.13 -10.97
CA ARG A 76 2.05 -3.41 -10.77
C ARG A 76 1.75 -4.90 -10.69
N ARG A 77 2.38 -5.73 -11.55
CA ARG A 77 2.22 -7.19 -11.49
C ARG A 77 2.81 -7.78 -10.21
N ALA A 78 3.97 -7.30 -9.77
CA ALA A 78 4.59 -7.72 -8.53
C ALA A 78 3.68 -7.40 -7.33
N ILE A 79 3.20 -6.16 -7.23
CA ILE A 79 2.29 -5.72 -6.16
C ILE A 79 1.00 -6.54 -6.14
N ALA A 80 0.34 -6.72 -7.29
CA ALA A 80 -0.90 -7.49 -7.34
C ALA A 80 -0.69 -8.95 -6.91
N ARG A 81 0.43 -9.56 -7.32
CA ARG A 81 0.78 -10.94 -6.96
C ARG A 81 1.12 -11.07 -5.48
N GLU A 82 1.96 -10.20 -4.94
CA GLU A 82 2.34 -10.26 -3.53
C GLU A 82 1.18 -9.90 -2.61
N GLY A 83 0.32 -8.96 -3.00
CA GLY A 83 -0.91 -8.65 -2.26
C GLY A 83 -1.85 -9.85 -2.21
N ALA A 84 -2.10 -10.51 -3.34
CA ALA A 84 -2.90 -11.74 -3.39
C ALA A 84 -2.28 -12.90 -2.58
N ARG A 85 -0.94 -13.02 -2.59
CA ARG A 85 -0.22 -14.01 -1.77
C ARG A 85 -0.38 -13.73 -0.28
N LEU A 86 -0.31 -12.46 0.14
CA LEU A 86 -0.56 -12.07 1.52
C LEU A 86 -1.98 -12.46 1.96
N TRP A 87 -3.00 -12.15 1.15
CA TRP A 87 -4.37 -12.57 1.44
C TRP A 87 -4.50 -14.09 1.60
N GLN A 88 -4.02 -14.85 0.60
CA GLN A 88 -4.10 -16.31 0.64
C GLN A 88 -3.38 -16.89 1.87
N ARG A 89 -2.21 -16.33 2.22
CA ARG A 89 -1.46 -16.74 3.40
C ARG A 89 -2.23 -16.50 4.69
N ALA A 90 -2.95 -15.39 4.80
CA ALA A 90 -3.78 -15.08 5.97
C ALA A 90 -4.98 -16.04 6.07
N VAL A 91 -5.66 -16.32 4.95
CA VAL A 91 -6.74 -17.31 4.89
C VAL A 91 -6.24 -18.70 5.27
N ASP A 92 -5.12 -19.14 4.68
CA ASP A 92 -4.51 -20.44 5.00
C ASP A 92 -4.20 -20.56 6.50
N ARG A 93 -3.61 -19.52 7.10
CA ARG A 93 -3.33 -19.49 8.54
C ARG A 93 -4.60 -19.63 9.37
N ALA A 94 -5.62 -18.82 9.10
CA ALA A 94 -6.89 -18.82 9.82
C ALA A 94 -7.60 -20.17 9.72
N GLN A 95 -7.52 -20.82 8.56
CA GLN A 95 -8.15 -22.11 8.28
C GLN A 95 -7.29 -23.33 8.65
N GLY A 96 -6.25 -23.15 9.47
CA GLY A 96 -5.47 -24.28 9.95
C GLY A 96 -4.41 -24.83 8.97
N ARG A 97 -4.29 -24.26 7.78
CA ARG A 97 -3.34 -24.70 6.74
C ARG A 97 -1.95 -24.10 6.94
N GLY A 98 -0.97 -24.70 6.25
CA GLY A 98 0.44 -24.31 6.31
C GLY A 98 1.16 -24.80 7.58
N PRO A 99 2.45 -24.46 7.73
CA PRO A 99 3.22 -24.81 8.94
C PRO A 99 2.49 -24.32 10.19
N ALA A 100 2.63 -25.03 11.31
CA ALA A 100 2.26 -24.52 12.63
C ALA A 100 3.20 -23.36 12.99
N GLY A 101 3.01 -22.22 12.34
CA GLY A 101 3.84 -21.04 12.47
C GLY A 101 3.49 -20.32 13.76
N GLY A 102 4.31 -20.57 14.79
CA GLY A 102 4.30 -19.86 16.05
C GLY A 102 3.16 -20.23 17.00
N ASP A 103 3.13 -19.51 18.11
CA ASP A 103 2.25 -19.67 19.27
C ASP A 103 1.14 -18.60 19.32
N LEU A 104 0.99 -17.82 18.24
CA LEU A 104 -0.15 -16.93 18.06
C LEU A 104 -1.38 -17.73 17.63
N SER A 105 -2.56 -17.32 18.14
CA SER A 105 -3.84 -17.91 17.72
C SER A 105 -4.02 -17.83 16.19
N ARG A 106 -4.76 -18.80 15.65
CA ARG A 106 -5.17 -18.79 14.24
C ARG A 106 -6.27 -17.77 13.97
N ASP A 107 -7.04 -17.41 15.00
CA ASP A 107 -8.08 -16.38 14.96
C ASP A 107 -7.52 -14.96 15.20
N ASP A 108 -6.20 -14.79 15.08
CA ASP A 108 -5.54 -13.49 15.17
C ASP A 108 -5.45 -12.86 13.78
N ASP A 109 -6.17 -11.75 13.58
CA ASP A 109 -6.25 -11.00 12.32
C ASP A 109 -5.11 -9.98 12.14
N ARG A 110 -4.40 -9.65 13.23
CA ARG A 110 -3.33 -8.65 13.25
C ARG A 110 -2.16 -8.96 12.30
N PRO A 111 -1.73 -10.22 12.07
CA PRO A 111 -0.67 -10.52 11.11
C PRO A 111 -0.94 -9.99 9.70
N LEU A 112 -2.17 -10.13 9.20
CA LEU A 112 -2.56 -9.63 7.88
C LEU A 112 -2.46 -8.10 7.82
N TYR A 113 -3.05 -7.44 8.82
CA TYR A 113 -3.06 -5.99 8.92
C TYR A 113 -1.65 -5.39 8.98
N TRP A 114 -0.80 -5.87 9.90
CA TRP A 114 0.56 -5.33 10.05
C TRP A 114 1.45 -5.62 8.84
N ALA A 115 1.31 -6.79 8.21
CA ALA A 115 2.09 -7.12 7.02
C ALA A 115 1.71 -6.25 5.82
N ARG A 116 0.41 -6.00 5.64
CA ARG A 116 -0.10 -5.10 4.59
C ARG A 116 0.37 -3.67 4.81
N LEU A 117 0.32 -3.17 6.05
CA LEU A 117 0.86 -1.86 6.37
C LEU A 117 2.36 -1.75 6.08
N GLY A 118 3.12 -2.83 6.37
CA GLY A 118 4.52 -2.94 5.97
C GLY A 118 4.70 -2.82 4.46
N MET A 119 3.96 -3.60 3.67
CA MET A 119 3.98 -3.52 2.19
C MET A 119 3.63 -2.11 1.68
N THR A 120 2.63 -1.46 2.28
CA THR A 120 2.25 -0.08 1.95
C THR A 120 3.40 0.89 2.18
N ARG A 121 4.12 0.76 3.31
CA ARG A 121 5.32 1.56 3.60
C ARG A 121 6.41 1.35 2.54
N GLU A 122 6.67 0.11 2.13
CA GLU A 122 7.65 -0.20 1.08
C GLU A 122 7.26 0.45 -0.26
N VAL A 123 5.99 0.35 -0.69
CA VAL A 123 5.53 0.97 -1.94
C VAL A 123 5.62 2.50 -1.88
N ARG A 124 5.41 3.12 -0.71
CA ARG A 124 5.55 4.58 -0.55
C ARG A 124 6.99 5.04 -0.61
N ALA A 125 7.91 4.30 0.02
CA ALA A 125 9.33 4.65 0.10
C ALA A 125 10.13 4.24 -1.14
N TRP A 126 9.59 3.37 -1.98
CA TRP A 126 10.31 2.84 -3.15
C TRP A 126 10.57 3.89 -4.22
N GLU A 127 11.82 3.99 -4.67
CA GLU A 127 12.29 4.88 -5.74
C GLU A 127 12.78 4.05 -6.93
N PRO A 128 11.97 3.87 -7.99
CA PRO A 128 12.39 3.14 -9.18
C PRO A 128 13.43 3.90 -10.01
N ALA A 129 14.23 3.15 -10.79
CA ALA A 129 15.12 3.72 -11.81
C ALA A 129 14.39 4.25 -13.06
N PHE A 130 13.06 4.27 -13.06
CA PHE A 130 12.21 4.75 -14.15
C PHE A 130 11.20 5.75 -13.59
N ASP A 131 10.69 6.65 -14.43
CA ASP A 131 9.75 7.67 -14.00
C ASP A 131 8.48 7.07 -13.39
N LEU A 132 8.18 7.47 -12.16
CA LEU A 132 6.98 7.07 -11.43
C LEU A 132 6.29 8.32 -10.90
N THR A 133 5.16 8.66 -11.51
CA THR A 133 4.33 9.79 -11.05
C THR A 133 3.59 9.45 -9.75
N ASP A 134 3.20 10.47 -8.98
CA ASP A 134 2.36 10.30 -7.79
C ASP A 134 1.04 9.59 -8.08
N ARG A 135 0.44 9.84 -9.25
CA ARG A 135 -0.77 9.15 -9.70
C ARG A 135 -0.53 7.66 -9.90
N GLN A 136 0.60 7.29 -10.50
CA GLN A 136 0.98 5.88 -10.66
C GLN A 136 1.27 5.24 -9.31
N ARG A 137 1.99 5.92 -8.41
CA ARG A 137 2.24 5.43 -7.04
C ARG A 137 0.94 5.21 -6.28
N THR A 138 -0.01 6.14 -6.38
CA THR A 138 -1.35 6.00 -5.78
C THR A 138 -2.09 4.78 -6.35
N ALA A 139 -2.06 4.58 -7.67
CA ALA A 139 -2.68 3.42 -8.30
C ALA A 139 -2.02 2.08 -7.90
N LEU A 140 -0.71 2.08 -7.63
CA LEU A 140 0.01 0.92 -7.08
C LEU A 140 -0.45 0.62 -5.64
N LEU A 141 -0.61 1.64 -4.80
CA LEU A 141 -1.14 1.49 -3.44
C LEU A 141 -2.59 0.98 -3.46
N ASP A 142 -3.44 1.48 -4.36
CA ASP A 142 -4.81 1.00 -4.52
C ASP A 142 -4.86 -0.47 -4.97
N GLU A 143 -3.97 -0.89 -5.88
CA GLU A 143 -3.83 -2.29 -6.29
C GLU A 143 -3.40 -3.18 -5.11
N LEU A 144 -2.44 -2.71 -4.31
CA LEU A 144 -2.02 -3.40 -3.10
C LEU A 144 -3.20 -3.59 -2.15
N GLU A 145 -3.92 -2.51 -1.81
CA GLU A 145 -5.06 -2.55 -0.90
C GLU A 145 -6.15 -3.52 -1.39
N ARG A 146 -6.54 -3.45 -2.67
CA ARG A 146 -7.57 -4.34 -3.23
C ARG A 146 -7.16 -5.82 -3.17
N THR A 147 -5.92 -6.13 -3.54
CA THR A 147 -5.46 -7.52 -3.65
C THR A 147 -5.18 -8.14 -2.29
N SER A 148 -4.59 -7.39 -1.35
CA SER A 148 -4.26 -7.86 -0.01
C SER A 148 -5.45 -7.88 0.96
N ARG A 149 -6.57 -7.22 0.64
CA ARG A 149 -7.86 -7.33 1.34
C ARG A 149 -8.80 -8.39 0.75
N GLY A 150 -8.33 -9.22 -0.17
CA GLY A 150 -9.14 -10.28 -0.77
C GLY A 150 -10.22 -9.81 -1.75
N GLN A 151 -10.32 -8.52 -2.07
CA GLN A 151 -11.38 -8.00 -2.95
C GLN A 151 -11.29 -8.60 -4.36
N THR A 152 -10.08 -8.90 -4.82
CA THR A 152 -9.84 -9.57 -6.12
C THR A 152 -9.92 -11.10 -6.05
N ALA A 153 -10.03 -11.66 -4.84
CA ALA A 153 -10.14 -13.10 -4.61
C ALA A 153 -11.60 -13.61 -4.60
N ILE A 154 -12.58 -12.70 -4.63
CA ILE A 154 -14.01 -13.06 -4.65
C ILE A 154 -14.31 -13.90 -5.90
N ARG A 155 -14.64 -15.18 -5.69
CA ARG A 155 -15.01 -16.15 -6.73
C ARG A 155 -16.35 -16.78 -6.39
N TYR A 156 -17.38 -16.41 -7.14
CA TYR A 156 -18.67 -17.06 -7.02
C TYR A 156 -18.63 -18.46 -7.67
N PRO A 157 -19.01 -19.52 -6.94
CA PRO A 157 -19.04 -20.86 -7.49
C PRO A 157 -20.05 -20.96 -8.65
N HIS A 158 -19.71 -21.78 -9.63
CA HIS A 158 -20.58 -22.11 -10.75
C HIS A 158 -21.44 -23.33 -10.39
N GLY A 159 -22.76 -23.21 -10.49
CA GLY A 159 -23.70 -24.30 -10.18
C GLY A 159 -25.10 -23.78 -9.88
N ARG A 160 -26.12 -24.61 -10.12
CA ARG A 160 -27.52 -24.33 -9.72
C ARG A 160 -27.70 -24.76 -8.26
N GLY A 161 -28.45 -23.98 -7.48
CA GLY A 161 -28.83 -24.33 -6.10
C GLY A 161 -27.84 -23.98 -5.00
N LEU A 162 -26.70 -23.34 -5.31
CA LEU A 162 -25.73 -22.86 -4.31
C LEU A 162 -25.99 -21.40 -3.95
N LYS A 163 -26.37 -21.12 -2.70
CA LYS A 163 -26.55 -19.75 -2.21
C LYS A 163 -25.20 -19.06 -2.07
N ARG A 164 -25.12 -17.81 -2.53
CA ARG A 164 -23.89 -17.00 -2.47
C ARG A 164 -23.91 -16.11 -1.25
N ILE A 165 -22.86 -16.13 -0.45
CA ILE A 165 -22.68 -15.31 0.74
C ILE A 165 -21.40 -14.48 0.57
N LEU A 166 -21.50 -13.17 0.84
CA LEU A 166 -20.33 -12.32 0.98
C LEU A 166 -20.17 -11.97 2.46
N VAL A 167 -19.07 -12.42 3.06
CA VAL A 167 -18.70 -12.08 4.44
C VAL A 167 -17.66 -10.97 4.39
N THR A 168 -17.84 -9.94 5.20
CA THR A 168 -16.87 -8.84 5.35
C THR A 168 -16.41 -8.75 6.80
N GLY A 169 -15.18 -8.28 6.98
CA GLY A 169 -14.58 -8.04 8.29
C GLY A 169 -13.78 -6.74 8.25
N PHE A 170 -13.63 -6.11 9.41
CA PHE A 170 -12.84 -4.90 9.56
C PHE A 170 -11.43 -5.22 10.03
N ASP A 171 -10.48 -4.37 9.66
CA ASP A 171 -9.15 -4.36 10.27
C ASP A 171 -9.22 -4.05 11.77
N PRO A 172 -8.13 -4.33 12.52
CA PRO A 172 -7.93 -3.74 13.83
C PRO A 172 -8.02 -2.21 13.79
N PHE A 173 -8.74 -1.63 14.74
CA PHE A 173 -8.90 -0.18 14.91
C PHE A 173 -8.67 0.22 16.37
N THR A 174 -8.69 1.52 16.68
CA THR A 174 -8.38 2.07 18.04
C THR A 174 -6.97 1.73 18.56
N LEU A 175 -6.02 1.54 17.65
CA LEU A 175 -4.63 1.15 17.95
C LEU A 175 -3.80 2.22 18.69
N ASP A 176 -4.29 3.46 18.75
CA ASP A 176 -3.73 4.51 19.61
C ASP A 176 -4.01 4.27 21.09
N ARG A 177 -5.13 3.61 21.41
CA ARG A 177 -5.50 3.24 22.78
C ARG A 177 -4.74 1.99 23.21
N ASP A 178 -4.76 0.95 22.37
CA ASP A 178 -4.00 -0.28 22.61
C ASP A 178 -3.61 -0.94 21.29
N ILE A 179 -2.32 -0.96 21.01
CA ILE A 179 -1.73 -1.53 19.79
C ILE A 179 -1.91 -3.06 19.70
N ARG A 180 -2.33 -3.71 20.78
CA ARG A 180 -2.57 -5.16 20.84
C ARG A 180 -3.97 -5.55 20.38
N ILE A 181 -4.88 -4.60 20.14
CA ILE A 181 -6.27 -4.89 19.75
C ILE A 181 -6.29 -5.69 18.45
N SER A 182 -7.04 -6.80 18.45
CA SER A 182 -7.45 -7.58 17.27
C SER A 182 -8.91 -7.27 16.93
N ASN A 183 -9.37 -7.73 15.77
CA ASN A 183 -10.78 -7.60 15.37
C ASN A 183 -11.39 -8.97 15.02
N PRO A 184 -12.32 -9.50 15.84
CA PRO A 184 -12.97 -10.79 15.57
C PRO A 184 -13.68 -10.87 14.22
N SER A 185 -14.16 -9.75 13.68
CA SER A 185 -14.83 -9.73 12.38
C SER A 185 -13.86 -10.05 11.23
N GLY A 186 -12.63 -9.51 11.28
CA GLY A 186 -11.57 -9.82 10.33
C GLY A 186 -11.14 -11.28 10.40
N ALA A 187 -10.94 -11.80 11.61
CA ALA A 187 -10.61 -13.20 11.85
C ALA A 187 -11.69 -14.15 11.32
N THR A 188 -12.97 -13.84 11.59
CA THR A 188 -14.11 -14.65 11.13
C THR A 188 -14.22 -14.66 9.60
N ALA A 189 -14.03 -13.51 8.95
CA ALA A 189 -14.05 -13.43 7.49
C ALA A 189 -12.96 -14.29 6.85
N LEU A 190 -11.74 -14.29 7.41
CA LEU A 190 -10.64 -15.15 6.95
C LEU A 190 -10.92 -16.64 7.16
N ALA A 191 -11.48 -17.00 8.32
CA ALA A 191 -11.80 -18.40 8.65
C ALA A 191 -12.90 -18.98 7.74
N LEU A 192 -13.84 -18.15 7.29
CA LEU A 192 -14.95 -18.58 6.44
C LEU A 192 -14.66 -18.47 4.94
N ASP A 193 -13.54 -17.86 4.52
CA ASP A 193 -13.25 -17.63 3.10
C ASP A 193 -13.27 -18.94 2.30
N GLY A 194 -14.13 -18.97 1.28
CA GLY A 194 -14.26 -20.11 0.39
C GLY A 194 -14.91 -21.37 0.98
N THR A 195 -15.38 -21.35 2.24
CA THR A 195 -16.04 -22.48 2.90
C THR A 195 -17.46 -22.69 2.39
N VAL A 196 -17.87 -23.95 2.19
CA VAL A 196 -19.27 -24.32 1.94
C VAL A 196 -19.89 -24.75 3.27
N ILE A 197 -21.06 -24.21 3.60
CA ILE A 197 -21.88 -24.63 4.73
C ILE A 197 -23.15 -25.31 4.24
N GLU A 198 -23.55 -26.39 4.90
CA GLU A 198 -24.83 -27.04 4.65
C GLU A 198 -25.93 -26.36 5.47
N THR A 199 -27.02 -25.97 4.80
CA THR A 199 -28.18 -25.33 5.44
C THR A 199 -29.45 -26.13 5.15
N ALA A 200 -30.55 -25.82 5.84
CA ALA A 200 -31.84 -26.46 5.58
C ALA A 200 -32.34 -26.25 4.13
N ASP A 201 -31.92 -25.15 3.49
CA ASP A 201 -32.29 -24.78 2.12
C ASP A 201 -31.26 -25.26 1.07
N GLY A 202 -30.29 -26.08 1.48
CA GLY A 202 -29.17 -26.54 0.64
C GLY A 202 -27.85 -25.83 0.93
N PRO A 203 -26.81 -26.06 0.12
CA PRO A 203 -25.47 -25.56 0.38
C PRO A 203 -25.39 -24.04 0.15
N ALA A 204 -24.56 -23.36 0.97
CA ALA A 204 -24.24 -21.94 0.86
C ALA A 204 -22.73 -21.70 0.93
N ARG A 205 -22.23 -20.72 0.19
CA ARG A 205 -20.81 -20.33 0.15
C ARG A 205 -20.66 -18.84 -0.07
#